data_AF-A0A2X4YCN8-F1
#
_entry.id   AF-A0A2X4YCN8-F1
#
_cell.length_a   1.000
_cell.length_b   1.000
_cell.length_c   1.000
_cell.angle_alpha   90.00
_cell.angle_beta   90.00
_cell.angle_gamma   90.00
#
_symmetry.space_group_name_H-M   'P 1'
#
loop_
_entity.id
_entity.type
_entity.pdbx_description
1 polymer ?
#
loop_
_entity_poly.entity_id
_entity_poly.type
_entity_poly.pdbx_seq_one_letter_code
_entity_poly.pdbx_strand_id
1 'polypeptide(L)'
;MPVLPDRDVIDQLFSGNFADPFSLLGMHAADNGLQVRALLPDASEVWLLEQQTGKRVVQLACDDARGFFSATVPRRKNPFRYQLEVRWQNHQQIVDDPYRFGTLLQDIDGWCWRRAPIYGRMSAGGASRYA
;
A
#
# COMPACT_ATOMS: atom_id res chain seq x y z
N MET A 1 -20.88 10.99 -3.44
CA MET A 1 -19.89 12.00 -3.04
C MET A 1 -18.63 11.26 -2.61
N PRO A 2 -17.44 11.58 -3.15
CA PRO A 2 -16.20 11.08 -2.55
C PRO A 2 -16.13 11.64 -1.12
N VAL A 3 -16.07 10.77 -0.12
CA VAL A 3 -15.75 11.20 1.25
C VAL A 3 -14.29 11.62 1.22
N LEU A 4 -14.06 12.92 1.29
CA LEU A 4 -12.76 13.49 1.55
C LEU A 4 -12.51 13.41 3.06
N PRO A 5 -11.32 12.98 3.50
CA PRO A 5 -10.97 13.09 4.90
C PRO A 5 -10.96 14.56 5.33
N ASP A 6 -11.24 14.81 6.61
CA ASP A 6 -11.17 16.16 7.18
C ASP A 6 -9.79 16.79 6.92
N ARG A 7 -9.76 18.11 6.75
CA ARG A 7 -8.52 18.85 6.47
C ARG A 7 -7.44 18.59 7.51
N ASP A 8 -7.81 18.52 8.79
CA ASP A 8 -6.90 18.19 9.89
C ASP A 8 -6.21 16.83 9.70
N VAL A 9 -6.91 15.85 9.14
CA VAL A 9 -6.37 14.52 8.86
C VAL A 9 -5.32 14.60 7.74
N ILE A 10 -5.60 15.39 6.70
CA ILE A 10 -4.64 15.66 5.61
C ILE A 10 -3.41 16.38 6.17
N ASP A 11 -3.58 17.40 7.01
CA ASP A 11 -2.47 18.11 7.65
C ASP A 11 -1.63 17.21 8.56
N GLN A 12 -2.23 16.30 9.33
CA GLN A 12 -1.52 15.31 10.14
C GLN A 12 -0.74 14.31 9.28
N LEU A 13 -1.31 13.90 8.15
CA LEU A 13 -0.66 13.02 7.17
C LEU A 13 0.61 13.67 6.62
N PHE A 14 0.53 14.95 6.22
CA PHE A 14 1.70 15.71 5.75
C PHE A 14 2.70 16.02 6.87
N SER A 15 2.24 16.20 8.10
CA SER A 15 3.09 16.48 9.27
C SER A 15 3.77 15.23 9.83
N GLY A 16 3.47 14.04 9.30
CA GLY A 16 4.01 12.76 9.78
C GLY A 16 3.48 12.33 11.16
N ASN A 17 2.44 13.01 11.67
CA ASN A 17 1.80 12.71 12.95
C ASN A 17 0.62 11.74 12.80
N PHE A 18 0.30 11.31 11.59
CA PHE A 18 -0.79 10.37 11.35
C PHE A 18 -0.38 8.94 11.69
N ALA A 19 -1.13 8.31 12.60
CA ALA A 19 -0.78 7.00 13.15
C ALA A 19 -0.82 5.86 12.11
N ASP A 20 -1.66 5.95 11.07
CA ASP A 20 -1.85 4.87 10.11
C ASP A 20 -2.12 5.39 8.67
N PRO A 21 -1.09 5.83 7.93
CA PRO A 21 -1.28 6.37 6.58
C PRO A 21 -1.87 5.35 5.59
N PHE A 22 -1.72 4.05 5.84
CA PHE A 22 -2.27 2.97 5.01
C PHE A 22 -3.79 2.86 5.11
N SER A 23 -4.39 3.30 6.22
CA SER A 23 -5.83 3.36 6.40
C SER A 23 -6.48 4.49 5.58
N LEU A 24 -5.70 5.46 5.13
CA LEU A 24 -6.18 6.56 4.27
C LEU A 24 -5.74 6.43 2.81
N LEU A 25 -4.50 6.02 2.58
CA LEU A 25 -3.90 5.90 1.25
C LEU A 25 -4.12 4.51 0.67
N GLY A 26 -4.02 4.40 -0.65
CA GLY A 26 -4.29 3.18 -1.38
C GLY A 26 -5.75 3.00 -1.76
N MET A 27 -6.13 1.74 -2.03
CA MET A 27 -7.46 1.36 -2.48
C MET A 27 -8.34 0.91 -1.32
N HIS A 28 -9.49 1.57 -1.17
CA HIS A 28 -10.47 1.37 -0.10
C HIS A 28 -11.84 1.04 -0.69
N ALA A 29 -12.57 0.12 -0.05
CA ALA A 29 -13.95 -0.15 -0.41
C ALA A 29 -14.86 0.96 0.16
N ALA A 30 -15.67 1.57 -0.69
CA ALA A 30 -16.66 2.57 -0.35
C ALA A 30 -18.06 2.14 -0.84
N ASP A 31 -19.12 2.75 -0.30
CA ASP A 31 -20.51 2.40 -0.67
C ASP A 31 -20.79 2.54 -2.17
N ASN A 32 -20.08 3.46 -2.83
CA ASN A 32 -20.23 3.77 -4.26
C ASN A 32 -19.18 3.09 -5.17
N GLY A 33 -18.36 2.17 -4.65
CA GLY A 33 -17.34 1.46 -5.41
C GLY A 33 -15.99 1.43 -4.71
N LEU A 34 -14.89 1.46 -5.47
CA LEU A 34 -13.55 1.53 -4.90
C LEU A 34 -13.06 2.96 -4.90
N GLN A 35 -12.65 3.47 -3.74
CA GLN A 35 -11.99 4.76 -3.63
C GLN A 35 -10.47 4.54 -3.61
N VAL A 36 -9.73 5.21 -4.48
CA VAL A 36 -8.27 5.17 -4.51
C VAL A 36 -7.76 6.54 -4.11
N ARG A 37 -6.82 6.58 -3.16
CA ARG A 37 -6.19 7.80 -2.67
C ARG A 37 -4.68 7.65 -2.74
N ALA A 38 -4.00 8.60 -3.34
CA ALA A 38 -2.56 8.58 -3.53
C ALA A 38 -1.95 9.92 -3.12
N LEU A 39 -0.76 9.85 -2.51
CA LEU A 39 0.02 11.03 -2.16
C LEU A 39 1.25 11.09 -3.06
N LEU A 40 1.24 12.04 -3.97
CA LEU A 40 2.23 12.22 -5.02
C LEU A 40 2.61 13.71 -5.08
N PRO A 41 3.58 14.16 -4.26
CA PRO A 41 4.07 15.53 -4.34
C PRO A 41 4.63 15.80 -5.74
N ASP A 42 4.51 17.04 -6.21
CA ASP A 42 4.96 17.53 -7.53
C ASP A 42 4.29 16.91 -8.77
N ALA A 43 3.32 16.00 -8.60
CA ALA A 43 2.53 15.49 -9.71
C ALA A 43 1.54 16.54 -10.22
N SER A 44 1.44 16.69 -11.55
CA SER A 44 0.46 17.59 -12.19
C SER A 44 -0.85 16.87 -12.52
N GLU A 45 -0.76 15.60 -12.91
CA GLU A 45 -1.91 14.79 -13.28
C GLU A 45 -1.64 13.32 -12.95
N VAL A 46 -2.66 12.60 -12.47
CA VAL A 46 -2.53 11.20 -12.12
C VAL A 46 -3.72 10.41 -12.69
N TRP A 47 -3.42 9.32 -13.38
CA TRP A 47 -4.42 8.39 -13.92
C TRP A 47 -4.29 7.01 -13.29
N LEU A 48 -5.42 6.41 -12.96
CA LEU A 48 -5.49 5.02 -12.54
C LEU A 48 -5.49 4.13 -13.80
N LEU A 49 -4.49 3.27 -13.91
CA LEU A 49 -4.37 2.24 -14.94
C LEU A 49 -4.68 0.86 -14.35
N GLU A 50 -5.38 0.02 -15.09
CA GLU A 50 -5.53 -1.40 -14.72
C GLU A 50 -4.28 -2.19 -15.14
N GLN A 51 -3.61 -2.87 -14.22
CA GLN A 51 -2.36 -3.59 -14.52
C GLN A 51 -2.56 -4.74 -15.53
N GLN A 52 -3.73 -5.38 -15.53
CA GLN A 52 -4.02 -6.51 -16.42
C GLN A 52 -4.23 -6.10 -17.88
N THR A 53 -4.84 -4.93 -18.11
CA THR A 53 -5.20 -4.48 -19.47
C THR A 53 -4.41 -3.27 -19.94
N GLY A 54 -3.70 -2.59 -19.05
CA GLY A 54 -3.01 -1.33 -19.31
C GLY A 54 -3.96 -0.16 -19.61
N LYS A 55 -5.27 -0.30 -19.37
CA LYS A 55 -6.25 0.72 -19.71
C LYS A 55 -6.40 1.75 -18.61
N ARG A 56 -6.55 3.03 -19.01
CA ARG A 56 -6.95 4.13 -18.12
C ARG A 56 -8.37 3.86 -17.63
N VAL A 57 -8.51 3.68 -16.32
CA VAL A 57 -9.76 3.42 -15.63
C VAL A 57 -10.44 4.73 -15.25
N VAL A 58 -9.72 5.60 -14.53
CA VAL A 58 -10.24 6.87 -14.04
C VAL A 58 -9.09 7.85 -13.80
N GLN A 59 -9.35 9.14 -13.97
CA GLN A 59 -8.42 10.19 -13.56
C GLN A 59 -8.59 10.49 -12.08
N LEU A 60 -7.49 10.69 -11.35
CA LEU A 60 -7.56 11.15 -9.97
C LEU A 60 -7.72 12.67 -9.94
N ALA A 61 -8.66 13.13 -9.14
CA ALA A 61 -8.83 14.53 -8.82
C ALA A 61 -7.74 14.96 -7.83
N CYS A 62 -7.14 16.12 -8.07
CA CYS A 62 -6.24 16.75 -7.11
C CYS A 62 -7.10 17.48 -6.08
N ASP A 63 -7.25 16.89 -4.88
CA ASP A 63 -8.01 17.52 -3.79
C ASP A 63 -7.13 18.48 -2.97
N ASP A 64 -5.82 18.26 -2.93
CA ASP A 64 -4.87 19.18 -2.29
C ASP A 64 -3.61 19.40 -3.15
N ALA A 65 -3.26 20.68 -3.34
CA ALA A 65 -2.10 21.11 -4.12
C ALA A 65 -0.75 20.63 -3.57
N ARG A 66 -0.71 20.16 -2.32
CA ARG A 66 0.46 19.48 -1.74
C ARG A 66 0.71 18.08 -2.34
N GLY A 67 -0.15 17.62 -3.25
CA GLY A 67 -0.02 16.35 -3.95
C GLY A 67 -0.96 15.27 -3.44
N PHE A 68 -2.12 15.63 -2.89
CA PHE A 68 -3.13 14.65 -2.49
C PHE A 68 -4.13 14.43 -3.63
N PHE A 69 -4.22 13.20 -4.08
CA PHE A 69 -5.07 12.79 -5.20
C PHE A 69 -6.09 11.75 -4.76
N SER A 70 -7.35 11.89 -5.18
CA SER A 70 -8.37 10.88 -4.96
C SER A 70 -9.22 10.60 -6.19
N ALA A 71 -9.64 9.33 -6.33
CA ALA A 71 -10.59 8.91 -7.35
C ALA A 71 -11.59 7.91 -6.76
N THR A 72 -12.80 7.91 -7.32
CA THR A 72 -13.75 6.82 -7.09
C THR A 72 -13.94 6.06 -8.39
N VAL A 73 -13.78 4.75 -8.35
CA VAL A 73 -14.04 3.82 -9.45
C VAL A 73 -15.44 3.25 -9.26
N PRO A 74 -16.48 3.82 -9.91
CA PRO A 74 -17.83 3.29 -9.82
C PRO A 74 -17.90 1.89 -10.46
N ARG A 75 -18.88 1.09 -10.03
CA ARG A 75 -19.16 -0.27 -10.55
C ARG A 75 -18.16 -1.37 -10.24
N ARG A 76 -17.07 -1.11 -9.51
CA ARG A 76 -16.17 -2.16 -9.00
C ARG A 76 -16.25 -2.26 -7.48
N LYS A 77 -16.43 -3.48 -6.96
CA LYS A 77 -16.42 -3.79 -5.53
C LYS A 77 -15.21 -4.61 -5.09
N ASN A 78 -14.60 -5.37 -6.01
CA ASN A 78 -13.44 -6.20 -5.70
C ASN A 78 -12.13 -5.45 -5.97
N PRO A 79 -11.19 -5.41 -5.00
CA PRO A 79 -9.88 -4.82 -5.21
C PRO A 79 -9.13 -5.55 -6.33
N PHE A 80 -8.39 -4.79 -7.13
CA PHE A 80 -7.67 -5.29 -8.29
C PHE A 80 -6.29 -4.64 -8.39
N ARG A 81 -5.41 -5.24 -9.19
CA ARG A 81 -4.06 -4.70 -9.41
C ARG A 81 -4.12 -3.48 -10.33
N TYR A 82 -3.63 -2.35 -9.86
CA TYR A 82 -3.59 -1.09 -10.59
C TYR A 82 -2.19 -0.50 -10.61
N GLN A 83 -1.97 0.42 -11.54
CA GLN A 83 -0.79 1.27 -11.63
C GLN A 83 -1.25 2.73 -11.74
N LEU A 84 -0.37 3.66 -11.40
CA LEU A 84 -0.63 5.09 -11.49
C LEU A 84 0.21 5.66 -12.63
N GLU A 85 -0.45 6.22 -13.63
CA GLU A 85 0.20 7.04 -14.66
C GLU A 85 0.35 8.45 -14.08
N VAL A 86 1.56 8.80 -13.66
CA VAL A 86 1.85 10.11 -13.08
C VAL A 86 2.49 10.97 -14.16
N ARG A 87 1.94 12.16 -14.35
CA ARG A 87 2.51 13.20 -15.19
C ARG A 87 3.15 14.24 -14.29
N TRP A 88 4.47 14.31 -14.36
CA TRP A 88 5.25 15.43 -13.86
C TRP A 88 5.47 16.44 -14.99
N GLN A 89 5.93 17.63 -14.63
CA GLN A 89 6.03 18.80 -15.52
C GLN A 89 6.45 18.47 -16.97
N ASN A 90 7.54 17.71 -17.13
CA ASN A 90 8.09 17.37 -18.45
C ASN A 90 8.15 15.86 -18.76
N HIS A 91 7.68 14.99 -17.86
CA HIS A 91 7.75 13.55 -18.08
C HIS A 91 6.54 12.83 -17.52
N GLN A 92 6.20 11.72 -18.16
CA GLN A 92 5.13 10.85 -17.76
C GLN A 92 5.72 9.48 -17.44
N GLN A 93 5.33 8.90 -16.30
CA GLN A 93 5.78 7.57 -15.92
C GLN A 93 4.64 6.80 -15.29
N ILE A 94 4.65 5.51 -15.56
CA ILE A 94 3.79 4.56 -14.90
C ILE A 94 4.54 4.07 -13.66
N VAL A 95 3.97 4.34 -12.50
CA VAL A 95 4.49 3.91 -11.21
C VAL A 95 3.49 2.98 -10.53
N ASP A 96 3.99 2.03 -9.78
CA ASP A 96 3.16 1.21 -8.90
C ASP A 96 2.88 2.00 -7.62
N ASP A 97 1.64 1.94 -7.12
CA ASP A 97 1.29 2.64 -5.88
C ASP A 97 1.92 1.92 -4.67
N PRO A 98 2.81 2.58 -3.90
CA PRO A 98 3.43 1.97 -2.73
C PRO A 98 2.42 1.61 -1.63
N TYR A 99 1.24 2.25 -1.63
CA TYR A 99 0.16 2.03 -0.68
C TYR A 99 -0.93 1.08 -1.20
N ARG A 100 -0.71 0.39 -2.33
CA ARG A 100 -1.67 -0.57 -2.93
C ARG A 100 -2.06 -1.74 -2.02
N PHE A 101 -1.33 -1.97 -0.93
CA PHE A 101 -1.59 -3.04 0.03
C PHE A 101 -2.63 -2.62 1.06
N GLY A 102 -3.83 -2.28 0.60
CA GLY A 102 -5.00 -2.24 1.48
C GLY A 102 -5.30 -3.66 1.95
N THR A 103 -5.03 -3.95 3.22
CA THR A 103 -5.50 -5.14 3.95
C THR A 103 -4.78 -6.48 3.69
N LEU A 104 -3.83 -6.59 2.76
CA LEU A 104 -3.03 -7.83 2.62
C LEU A 104 -2.07 -8.10 3.79
N LEU A 105 -1.90 -7.14 4.70
CA LEU A 105 -1.12 -7.34 5.92
C LEU A 105 -1.90 -8.01 7.06
N GLN A 106 -3.14 -8.45 6.87
CA GLN A 106 -3.83 -9.29 7.87
C GLN A 106 -3.55 -10.79 7.72
N ASP A 107 -2.82 -11.21 6.68
CA ASP A 107 -2.50 -12.64 6.43
C ASP A 107 -0.98 -12.93 6.36
N ILE A 108 -0.15 -11.95 6.76
CA ILE A 108 1.29 -12.19 7.03
C ILE A 108 1.51 -12.15 8.56
N ASP A 109 0.60 -12.73 9.32
CA ASP A 109 0.92 -13.17 10.67
C ASP A 109 1.47 -14.60 10.61
N GLY A 110 2.74 -14.76 11.01
CA GLY A 110 3.21 -16.05 11.52
C GLY A 110 4.48 -16.64 10.92
N TRP A 111 5.15 -15.98 9.98
CA TRP A 111 6.38 -16.54 9.39
C TRP A 111 7.57 -15.64 9.66
N CYS A 112 8.20 -15.86 10.81
CA CYS A 112 9.64 -15.69 11.09
C CYS A 112 9.88 -14.92 12.40
N TRP A 113 9.98 -15.65 13.51
CA TRP A 113 11.27 -15.75 14.24
C TRP A 113 11.18 -16.76 15.39
N ARG A 114 11.26 -18.06 15.10
CA ARG A 114 11.70 -19.03 16.12
C ARG A 114 13.14 -19.45 15.85
N ARG A 115 14.02 -18.58 16.36
CA ARG A 115 15.45 -18.73 16.62
C ARG A 115 15.81 -20.20 16.89
N ALA A 116 16.57 -20.82 15.98
CA ALA A 116 17.26 -22.07 16.27
C ALA A 116 18.43 -21.79 17.23
N PRO A 117 18.56 -22.50 18.37
CA PRO A 117 19.82 -22.53 19.08
C PRO A 117 20.68 -23.67 18.51
N ILE A 118 21.67 -23.30 17.70
CA ILE A 118 22.87 -24.12 17.53
C ILE A 118 23.80 -23.87 18.72
N TYR A 119 23.94 -24.83 19.62
CA TYR A 119 25.17 -24.98 20.40
C TYR A 119 25.50 -26.46 20.53
N GLY A 120 26.51 -26.87 19.77
CA GLY A 120 27.19 -28.13 19.99
C GLY A 120 27.93 -28.11 21.33
N ARG A 121 27.99 -29.28 21.97
CA ARG A 121 29.03 -29.59 22.94
C ARG A 121 29.48 -31.04 22.72
N MET A 122 30.62 -31.18 22.04
CA MET A 122 31.46 -32.37 22.14
C MET A 122 32.01 -32.47 23.57
N SER A 123 31.95 -33.66 24.16
CA SER A 123 33.14 -34.33 24.74
C SER A 123 32.79 -35.69 25.36
N ALA A 124 33.46 -36.71 24.80
CA ALA A 124 34.15 -37.83 25.44
C ALA A 124 33.59 -38.48 26.72
N GLY A 125 33.51 -39.82 26.70
CA GLY A 125 33.80 -40.64 27.87
C GLY A 125 33.12 -42.01 27.93
N GLY A 126 33.93 -43.08 27.92
CA GLY A 126 33.68 -44.38 28.57
C GLY A 126 32.70 -45.33 27.87
N ALA A 127 33.12 -46.43 27.25
CA ALA A 127 33.61 -47.69 27.85
C ALA A 127 32.53 -48.57 28.52
N SER A 128 32.64 -49.88 28.23
CA SER A 128 32.03 -51.05 28.90
C SER A 128 30.57 -51.38 28.54
N ARG A 129 30.29 -52.44 27.75
CA ARG A 129 30.23 -53.89 28.08
C ARG A 129 28.93 -54.28 28.82
N TYR A 130 28.63 -55.58 28.74
CA TYR A 130 27.47 -56.34 29.26
C TYR A 130 26.27 -56.35 28.30
N ALA A 131 25.73 -57.49 27.86
CA ALA A 131 26.13 -58.89 27.90
C ALA A 131 25.37 -59.59 26.76
#